data_AF-A0A2V8T0U2-F1
#
_entry.id   AF-A0A2V8T0U2-F1
#
_cell.length_a   1.000
_cell.length_b   1.000
_cell.length_c   1.000
_cell.angle_alpha   90.00
_cell.angle_beta   90.00
_cell.angle_gamma   90.00
#
_symmetry.space_group_name_H-M   'P 1'
#
loop_
_entity.id
_entity.type
_entity.pdbx_description
1 polymer ?
#
loop_
_entity_poly.entity_id
_entity_poly.type
_entity_poly.pdbx_seq_one_letter_code
_entity_poly.pdbx_strand_id
1 'polypeptide(L)'
;KNLVDIILTNNGYRVVNLGIKQTVENILSAFEEHKADAIGMSGLLVKSTLVMKENLELMTERGLSVPVVLGGAALNRRYVEEDLKSLYRGTLFYARDAFDGLHIMDALKGGASEATQDAKASAAKAAAASTAQNDSAQDDAEELVGEDAKHGVRRHARTRAARAAAGDTSDTTRSDVNPNAPIPRAPFYGSRVVADVPLEDVFAFVNETALFKGQWQFKQGKRSAEEYRALVAEKVRPVYDELKERSKREGLLTPRVTYGYFPAQSEGNDLIVYHDDERTERVRFTFPRQTAGRRLCLADFFASRESGRVDVVAFHLVTVGRRASEYAHELFRSDNYADYLYFHGLSVESAEALAELWHKRIREELGLAGRDAKELNKLFHQGYQGSRFSFGYPACPNLEDQTKLFELLDPARIGVELSEEFQLVPEQSTSAIVVHHEEAKYFSID
;
A
#
# COMPACT_ATOMS: atom_id res chain seq x y z
N LYS A 1 -1.06 -11.20 6.96
CA LYS A 1 -1.66 -12.54 7.11
C LYS A 1 -0.63 -13.66 7.25
N ASN A 2 0.14 -14.02 6.22
CA ASN A 2 1.04 -15.18 6.27
C ASN A 2 2.10 -15.09 7.38
N LEU A 3 2.67 -13.90 7.63
CA LEU A 3 3.56 -13.69 8.78
C LEU A 3 2.85 -13.95 10.14
N VAL A 4 1.58 -13.58 10.25
CA VAL A 4 0.78 -13.81 11.48
C VAL A 4 0.58 -15.31 11.69
N ASP A 5 0.22 -16.03 10.62
CA ASP A 5 0.09 -17.49 10.63
C ASP A 5 1.38 -18.16 11.13
N ILE A 6 2.52 -17.80 10.53
CA ILE A 6 3.85 -18.31 10.91
C ILE A 6 4.15 -18.06 12.39
N ILE A 7 3.96 -16.83 12.86
CA ILE A 7 4.29 -16.48 14.25
C ILE A 7 3.37 -17.22 15.21
N LEU A 8 2.07 -17.28 14.96
CA LEU A 8 1.13 -17.99 15.84
C LEU A 8 1.42 -19.50 15.86
N THR A 9 1.60 -20.12 14.70
CA THR A 9 1.92 -21.55 14.59
C THR A 9 3.21 -21.91 15.33
N ASN A 10 4.26 -21.09 15.20
CA ASN A 10 5.53 -21.28 15.93
C ASN A 10 5.39 -21.10 17.46
N ASN A 11 4.35 -20.42 17.93
CA ASN A 11 4.08 -20.22 19.35
C ASN A 11 2.98 -21.17 19.88
N GLY A 12 2.72 -22.27 19.18
CA GLY A 12 1.86 -23.35 19.66
C GLY A 12 0.37 -23.13 19.45
N TYR A 13 -0.01 -22.18 18.58
CA TYR A 13 -1.39 -22.03 18.12
C TYR A 13 -1.65 -22.93 16.90
N ARG A 14 -2.88 -23.43 16.78
CA ARG A 14 -3.35 -24.04 15.53
C ARG A 14 -4.00 -22.94 14.69
N VAL A 15 -3.39 -22.60 13.55
CA VAL A 15 -3.94 -21.63 12.62
C VAL A 15 -4.66 -22.35 11.48
N VAL A 16 -5.93 -22.03 11.26
CA VAL A 16 -6.66 -22.46 10.06
C VAL A 16 -6.64 -21.31 9.05
N ASN A 17 -5.72 -21.39 8.10
CA ASN A 17 -5.57 -20.36 7.07
C ASN A 17 -6.54 -20.61 5.92
N LEU A 18 -7.63 -19.85 5.88
CA LEU A 18 -8.65 -19.94 4.84
C LEU A 18 -8.24 -19.29 3.50
N GLY A 19 -7.03 -18.74 3.40
CA GLY A 19 -6.58 -18.08 2.17
C GLY A 19 -6.93 -16.60 2.12
N ILE A 20 -7.25 -16.11 0.92
CA ILE A 20 -7.70 -14.74 0.66
C ILE A 20 -9.12 -14.80 0.07
N LYS A 21 -9.82 -13.67 0.01
CA LYS A 21 -11.15 -13.55 -0.60
C LYS A 21 -12.19 -14.52 -0.01
N GLN A 22 -12.16 -14.67 1.31
CA GLN A 22 -13.09 -15.55 2.02
C GLN A 22 -14.35 -14.79 2.39
N THR A 23 -15.51 -15.38 2.07
CA THR A 23 -16.80 -14.87 2.51
C THR A 23 -16.95 -15.05 4.01
N VAL A 24 -17.78 -14.23 4.64
CA VAL A 24 -18.12 -14.38 6.06
C VAL A 24 -18.77 -15.74 6.34
N GLU A 25 -19.57 -16.29 5.42
CA GLU A 25 -20.10 -17.65 5.52
C GLU A 25 -19.00 -18.71 5.60
N ASN A 26 -17.97 -18.63 4.75
CA ASN A 26 -16.86 -19.57 4.78
C ASN A 26 -16.05 -19.44 6.08
N ILE A 27 -15.82 -18.20 6.52
CA ILE A 27 -15.11 -17.91 7.78
C ILE A 27 -15.87 -18.51 8.97
N LEU A 28 -17.19 -18.29 9.03
CA LEU A 28 -18.04 -18.81 10.11
C LEU A 28 -18.16 -20.33 10.07
N SER A 29 -18.30 -20.92 8.87
CA SER A 29 -18.36 -22.37 8.71
C SER A 29 -17.06 -23.03 9.20
N ALA A 30 -15.91 -22.48 8.84
CA ALA A 30 -14.62 -22.97 9.30
C ALA A 30 -14.40 -22.76 10.81
N PHE A 31 -14.91 -21.64 11.36
CA PHE A 31 -14.89 -21.38 12.80
C PHE A 31 -15.65 -22.47 13.56
N GLU A 32 -16.85 -22.84 13.11
CA GLU A 32 -17.67 -23.90 13.69
C GLU A 32 -17.06 -25.29 13.50
N GLU A 33 -16.62 -25.61 12.28
CA GLU A 33 -16.02 -26.90 11.92
C GLU A 33 -14.79 -27.21 12.76
N HIS A 34 -13.88 -26.23 12.87
CA HIS A 34 -12.62 -26.40 13.57
C HIS A 34 -12.68 -26.02 15.04
N LYS A 35 -13.83 -25.54 15.53
CA LYS A 35 -14.05 -25.07 16.90
C LYS A 35 -12.97 -24.07 17.32
N ALA A 36 -12.73 -23.08 16.47
CA ALA A 36 -11.68 -22.10 16.69
C ALA A 36 -11.99 -21.19 17.89
N ASP A 37 -10.95 -20.69 18.56
CA ASP A 37 -11.10 -19.81 19.73
C ASP A 37 -11.25 -18.33 19.35
N ALA A 38 -10.78 -17.95 18.16
CA ALA A 38 -10.84 -16.58 17.63
C ALA A 38 -10.84 -16.57 16.10
N ILE A 39 -11.31 -15.48 15.52
CA ILE A 39 -11.29 -15.21 14.07
C ILE A 39 -10.30 -14.07 13.78
N GLY A 40 -9.34 -14.31 12.90
CA GLY A 40 -8.45 -13.28 12.37
C GLY A 40 -8.87 -12.83 10.96
N MET A 41 -9.02 -11.53 10.73
CA MET A 41 -9.26 -10.98 9.39
C MET A 41 -8.17 -9.97 9.02
N SER A 42 -7.65 -10.06 7.79
CA SER A 42 -6.55 -9.23 7.32
C SER A 42 -6.94 -8.38 6.10
N GLY A 43 -6.67 -7.07 6.15
CA GLY A 43 -7.07 -6.11 5.13
C GLY A 43 -5.88 -5.35 4.56
N LEU A 44 -5.72 -5.38 3.24
CA LEU A 44 -4.62 -4.67 2.55
C LEU A 44 -5.08 -3.32 1.99
N LEU A 45 -6.32 -3.21 1.51
CA LEU A 45 -6.84 -2.04 0.80
C LEU A 45 -7.98 -1.40 1.58
N VAL A 46 -8.26 -0.12 1.32
CA VAL A 46 -9.37 0.62 1.97
C VAL A 46 -10.71 -0.09 1.77
N LYS A 47 -10.98 -0.68 0.60
CA LYS A 47 -12.21 -1.46 0.37
C LYS A 47 -12.33 -2.68 1.31
N SER A 48 -11.20 -3.28 1.71
CA SER A 48 -11.20 -4.40 2.65
C SER A 48 -11.70 -4.00 4.05
N THR A 49 -11.57 -2.73 4.44
CA THR A 49 -12.05 -2.27 5.75
C THR A 49 -13.58 -2.23 5.80
N LEU A 50 -14.24 -1.85 4.70
CA LEU A 50 -15.70 -1.92 4.57
C LEU A 50 -16.23 -3.35 4.63
N VAL A 51 -15.60 -4.28 3.92
CA VAL A 51 -15.98 -5.70 3.97
C VAL A 51 -15.88 -6.24 5.39
N MET A 52 -14.84 -5.85 6.15
CA MET A 52 -14.73 -6.25 7.55
C MET A 52 -15.83 -5.66 8.43
N LYS A 53 -16.22 -4.41 8.19
CA LYS A 53 -17.36 -3.81 8.88
C LYS A 53 -18.65 -4.60 8.62
N GLU A 54 -18.94 -4.89 7.35
CA GLU A 54 -20.12 -5.67 6.94
C GLU A 54 -20.12 -7.07 7.57
N ASN A 55 -18.95 -7.72 7.60
CA ASN A 55 -18.79 -9.02 8.26
C ASN A 55 -19.15 -8.94 9.75
N LEU A 56 -18.65 -7.92 10.47
CA LEU A 56 -18.94 -7.73 11.90
C LEU A 56 -20.43 -7.45 12.16
N GLU A 57 -21.07 -6.63 11.32
CA GLU A 57 -22.51 -6.35 11.41
C GLU A 57 -23.32 -7.64 11.22
N LEU A 58 -23.00 -8.43 10.20
CA LEU A 58 -23.68 -9.71 9.94
C LEU A 58 -23.45 -10.73 11.06
N MET A 59 -22.25 -10.78 11.64
CA MET A 59 -21.98 -11.63 12.81
C MET A 59 -22.85 -11.21 14.01
N THR A 60 -23.00 -9.91 14.26
CA THR A 60 -23.88 -9.37 15.30
C THR A 60 -25.35 -9.72 15.03
N GLU A 61 -25.82 -9.57 13.79
CA GLU A 61 -27.19 -9.92 13.38
C GLU A 61 -27.51 -11.40 13.62
N ARG A 62 -26.53 -12.29 13.40
CA ARG A 62 -26.62 -13.73 13.69
C ARG A 62 -26.44 -14.06 15.18
N GLY A 63 -26.24 -13.06 16.03
CA GLY A 63 -26.07 -13.24 17.48
C GLY A 63 -24.71 -13.83 17.87
N LEU A 64 -23.71 -13.76 17.00
CA LEU A 64 -22.36 -14.26 17.26
C LEU A 64 -21.53 -13.22 18.03
N SER A 65 -20.73 -13.70 18.97
CA SER A 65 -19.89 -12.87 19.84
C SER A 65 -18.45 -13.37 19.97
N VAL A 66 -18.01 -14.15 18.98
CA VAL A 66 -16.67 -14.76 18.94
C VAL A 66 -15.57 -13.69 18.99
N PRO A 67 -14.41 -13.94 19.64
CA PRO A 67 -13.30 -13.00 19.59
C PRO A 67 -12.82 -12.76 18.15
N VAL A 68 -12.69 -11.51 17.75
CA VAL A 68 -12.22 -11.10 16.41
C VAL A 68 -10.97 -10.24 16.53
N VAL A 69 -9.94 -10.57 15.76
CA VAL A 69 -8.70 -9.79 15.63
C VAL A 69 -8.60 -9.25 14.21
N LEU A 70 -8.58 -7.93 14.05
CA LEU A 70 -8.39 -7.26 12.77
C LEU A 70 -6.97 -6.70 12.64
N GLY A 71 -6.36 -6.82 11.47
CA GLY A 71 -5.05 -6.22 11.19
C GLY A 71 -4.70 -6.15 9.70
N GLY A 72 -3.64 -5.44 9.34
CA GLY A 72 -3.23 -5.23 7.95
C GLY A 72 -3.13 -3.75 7.58
N ALA A 73 -2.53 -3.46 6.42
CA ALA A 73 -2.05 -2.13 6.05
C ALA A 73 -3.15 -1.05 6.02
N ALA A 74 -4.36 -1.40 5.62
CA ALA A 74 -5.47 -0.45 5.53
C ALA A 74 -6.17 -0.16 6.87
N LEU A 75 -5.81 -0.87 7.95
CA LEU A 75 -6.46 -0.75 9.25
C LEU A 75 -5.59 0.02 10.24
N ASN A 76 -6.26 0.69 11.17
CA ASN A 76 -5.59 1.32 12.31
C ASN A 76 -6.39 1.06 13.60
N ARG A 77 -5.72 1.23 14.74
CA ARG A 77 -6.31 0.98 16.07
C ARG A 77 -7.61 1.75 16.29
N ARG A 78 -7.64 3.01 15.88
CA ARG A 78 -8.79 3.88 16.08
C ARG A 78 -10.02 3.35 15.35
N TYR A 79 -9.88 3.05 14.07
CA TYR A 79 -10.97 2.53 13.25
C TYR A 79 -11.52 1.22 13.83
N VAL A 80 -10.64 0.29 14.22
CA VAL A 80 -11.07 -1.02 14.74
C VAL A 80 -11.67 -0.90 16.15
N GLU A 81 -10.99 -0.24 17.08
CA GLU A 81 -11.37 -0.25 18.50
C GLU A 81 -12.35 0.86 18.90
N GLU A 82 -12.46 1.94 18.10
CA GLU A 82 -13.46 3.00 18.32
C GLU A 82 -14.64 2.85 17.36
N ASP A 83 -14.40 2.85 16.04
CA ASP A 83 -15.50 2.92 15.06
C ASP A 83 -16.24 1.58 14.93
N LEU A 84 -15.51 0.47 14.75
CA LEU A 84 -16.11 -0.85 14.54
C LEU A 84 -16.58 -1.53 15.83
N LYS A 85 -16.01 -1.17 16.98
CA LYS A 85 -16.36 -1.80 18.26
C LYS A 85 -17.84 -1.67 18.60
N SER A 86 -18.46 -0.56 18.24
CA SER A 86 -19.90 -0.32 18.46
C SER A 86 -20.83 -1.22 17.62
N LEU A 87 -20.31 -1.78 16.53
CA LEU A 87 -21.07 -2.58 15.56
C LEU A 87 -20.99 -4.09 15.86
N TYR A 88 -20.04 -4.49 16.70
CA TYR A 88 -19.80 -5.89 17.02
C TYR A 88 -20.09 -6.20 18.49
N ARG A 89 -20.94 -7.21 18.76
CA ARG A 89 -21.26 -7.63 20.13
C ARG A 89 -20.16 -8.43 20.81
N GLY A 90 -19.26 -9.05 20.04
CA GLY A 90 -18.14 -9.82 20.57
C GLY A 90 -16.91 -8.97 20.88
N THR A 91 -15.86 -9.64 21.37
CA THR A 91 -14.60 -8.97 21.68
C THR A 91 -13.81 -8.67 20.40
N LEU A 92 -13.71 -7.40 20.03
CA LEU A 92 -12.89 -6.93 18.90
C LEU A 92 -11.53 -6.39 19.35
N PHE A 93 -10.45 -6.78 18.67
CA PHE A 93 -9.08 -6.33 18.88
C PHE A 93 -8.41 -5.85 17.58
N TYR A 94 -7.52 -4.87 17.70
CA TYR A 94 -6.61 -4.49 16.61
C TYR A 94 -5.19 -5.02 16.85
N ALA A 95 -4.67 -5.76 15.87
CA ALA A 95 -3.27 -6.17 15.81
C ALA A 95 -2.52 -5.32 14.79
N ARG A 96 -1.54 -4.54 15.25
CA ARG A 96 -0.71 -3.70 14.36
C ARG A 96 0.23 -4.54 13.49
N ASP A 97 0.78 -5.59 14.06
CA ASP A 97 1.69 -6.51 13.40
C ASP A 97 1.51 -7.93 13.95
N ALA A 98 2.31 -8.87 13.45
CA ALA A 98 2.18 -10.27 13.80
C ALA A 98 2.56 -10.59 15.27
N PHE A 99 3.43 -9.79 15.90
CA PHE A 99 3.76 -9.95 17.32
C PHE A 99 2.69 -9.36 18.22
N ASP A 100 2.10 -8.22 17.84
CA ASP A 100 0.92 -7.67 18.53
C ASP A 100 -0.25 -8.68 18.49
N GLY A 101 -0.45 -9.33 17.34
CA GLY A 101 -1.39 -10.44 17.19
C GLY A 101 -1.12 -11.60 18.15
N LEU A 102 0.15 -12.04 18.28
CA LEU A 102 0.54 -13.07 19.24
C LEU A 102 0.21 -12.68 20.69
N HIS A 103 0.52 -11.46 21.11
CA HIS A 103 0.21 -10.99 22.45
C HIS A 103 -1.30 -10.95 22.74
N ILE A 104 -2.11 -10.60 21.74
CA ILE A 104 -3.58 -10.64 21.85
C ILE A 104 -4.07 -12.07 22.02
N MET A 105 -3.54 -13.01 21.23
CA MET A 105 -3.90 -14.43 21.35
C MET A 105 -3.51 -15.01 22.71
N ASP A 106 -2.34 -14.65 23.25
CA ASP A 106 -1.90 -15.06 24.59
C ASP A 106 -2.84 -14.51 25.68
N ALA A 107 -3.31 -13.28 25.53
CA ALA A 107 -4.28 -12.67 26.45
C ALA A 107 -5.65 -13.38 26.39
N LEU A 108 -6.10 -13.77 25.19
CA LEU A 108 -7.33 -14.53 24.99
C LEU A 108 -7.25 -15.93 25.63
N LYS A 109 -6.12 -16.61 25.46
CA LYS A 109 -5.84 -17.92 26.09
C LYS A 109 -5.81 -17.85 27.62
N GLY A 110 -5.34 -16.73 28.18
CA GLY A 110 -5.22 -16.49 29.62
C GLY A 110 -6.54 -16.20 30.34
N GLY A 111 -7.69 -16.14 29.64
CA GLY A 111 -8.98 -15.85 30.26
C GLY A 111 -9.07 -14.42 30.80
N ALA A 112 -8.50 -13.44 30.10
CA ALA A 112 -8.61 -12.04 30.48
C ALA A 112 -10.06 -11.54 30.31
N SER A 113 -10.85 -11.67 31.37
CA SER A 113 -12.03 -10.86 31.63
C SER A 113 -11.66 -9.37 31.60
N GLU A 114 -12.57 -8.55 31.08
CA GLU A 114 -12.48 -7.10 30.82
C GLU A 114 -12.03 -6.24 32.03
N ALA A 115 -11.87 -6.81 33.23
CA ALA A 115 -11.51 -6.10 34.46
C ALA A 115 -10.01 -5.77 34.65
N THR A 116 -9.09 -6.24 33.79
CA THR A 116 -7.64 -6.05 34.02
C THR A 116 -7.02 -4.85 33.27
N GLN A 117 -7.77 -4.20 32.36
CA GLN A 117 -7.26 -3.05 31.60
C GLN A 117 -7.47 -1.70 32.32
N ASP A 118 -8.52 -1.55 33.12
CA ASP A 118 -8.75 -0.33 33.91
C ASP A 118 -7.72 -0.12 35.04
N ALA A 119 -7.17 -1.21 35.59
CA ALA A 119 -6.12 -1.15 36.60
C ALA A 119 -4.76 -0.69 36.04
N LYS A 120 -4.46 -0.98 34.76
CA LYS A 120 -3.24 -0.48 34.09
C LYS A 120 -3.41 0.95 33.57
N ALA A 121 -4.61 1.34 33.15
CA ALA A 121 -4.91 2.71 32.72
C ALA A 121 -4.85 3.72 33.88
N SER A 122 -5.24 3.31 35.10
CA SER A 122 -5.15 4.14 36.31
C SER A 122 -3.72 4.25 36.85
N ALA A 123 -2.92 3.17 36.78
CA ALA A 123 -1.50 3.21 37.14
C ALA A 123 -0.66 4.05 36.15
N ALA A 124 -0.99 4.02 34.85
CA ALA A 124 -0.35 4.85 33.82
C ALA A 124 -0.68 6.34 33.97
N LYS A 125 -1.91 6.69 34.40
CA LYS A 125 -2.29 8.08 34.73
C LYS A 125 -1.57 8.62 35.97
N ALA A 126 -1.30 7.78 36.97
CA ALA A 126 -0.57 8.17 38.18
C ALA A 126 0.93 8.40 37.92
N ALA A 127 1.55 7.59 37.04
CA ALA A 127 2.96 7.77 36.64
C ALA A 127 3.18 8.96 35.69
N ALA A 128 2.17 9.33 34.89
CA ALA A 128 2.21 10.49 34.01
C ALA A 128 2.17 11.83 34.77
N ALA A 129 1.63 11.87 35.99
CA ALA A 129 1.53 13.09 36.78
C ALA A 129 2.83 13.47 37.51
N SER A 130 3.77 12.53 37.70
CA SER A 130 5.04 12.76 38.41
C SER A 130 6.25 13.01 37.51
N THR A 131 6.08 12.97 36.18
CA THR A 131 7.18 13.11 35.20
C THR A 131 7.05 14.41 34.39
N ALA A 132 6.41 15.43 34.94
CA ALA A 132 6.18 16.73 34.28
C ALA A 132 7.35 17.74 34.46
N GLN A 133 8.49 17.32 35.02
CA GLN A 133 9.66 18.18 35.21
C GLN A 133 10.95 17.40 34.98
N ASN A 134 11.30 17.23 33.70
CA ASN A 134 12.62 16.94 33.11
C ASN A 134 12.47 15.90 32.00
N ASP A 135 12.21 16.36 30.78
CA ASP A 135 12.80 15.71 29.61
C ASP A 135 12.94 16.71 28.47
N SER A 136 14.18 17.16 28.30
CA SER A 136 14.67 17.91 27.17
C SER A 136 14.85 16.97 25.97
N ALA A 137 14.04 17.19 24.94
CA ALA A 137 14.35 17.02 23.52
C ALA A 137 15.37 15.95 23.11
N GLN A 138 14.87 14.81 22.62
CA GLN A 138 15.37 14.15 21.41
C GLN A 138 14.23 13.31 20.80
N ASP A 139 13.49 13.95 19.89
CA ASP A 139 12.46 13.34 19.05
C ASP A 139 13.15 12.41 18.04
N ASP A 140 13.04 11.09 18.21
CA ASP A 140 13.24 10.15 17.11
C ASP A 140 12.00 10.24 16.20
N ALA A 141 12.06 11.19 15.26
CA ALA A 141 11.17 11.21 14.11
C ALA A 141 11.44 9.96 13.27
N GLU A 142 10.69 8.89 13.48
CA GLU A 142 10.56 7.83 12.49
C GLU A 142 10.03 8.46 11.19
N GLU A 143 10.96 8.68 10.26
CA GLU A 143 10.72 9.16 8.89
C GLU A 143 9.77 8.17 8.21
N LEU A 144 8.67 8.66 7.63
CA LEU A 144 7.72 7.82 6.89
C LEU A 144 8.41 7.35 5.61
N VAL A 145 8.61 6.05 5.44
CA VAL A 145 9.34 5.48 4.30
C VAL A 145 8.42 4.56 3.50
N GLY A 146 8.48 4.61 2.17
CA GLY A 146 7.79 3.65 1.30
C GLY A 146 6.28 3.90 1.22
N GLU A 147 5.46 2.86 1.43
CA GLU A 147 3.99 2.95 1.35
C GLU A 147 3.43 4.03 2.30
N ASP A 148 4.01 4.20 3.49
CA ASP A 148 3.56 5.18 4.48
C ASP A 148 3.69 6.63 3.99
N ALA A 149 4.69 6.92 3.15
CA ALA A 149 4.87 8.23 2.53
C ALA A 149 3.83 8.48 1.42
N LYS A 150 3.46 7.44 0.65
CA LYS A 150 2.41 7.52 -0.39
C LYS A 150 1.01 7.72 0.18
N HIS A 151 0.78 7.27 1.41
CA HIS A 151 -0.47 7.52 2.14
C HIS A 151 -0.61 8.97 2.63
N GLY A 152 0.41 9.82 2.44
CA GLY A 152 0.30 11.27 2.66
C GLY A 152 0.07 11.69 4.12
N VAL A 153 0.32 10.81 5.09
CA VAL A 153 0.03 11.06 6.51
C VAL A 153 1.03 12.05 7.10
N ARG A 154 0.71 13.35 7.12
CA ARG A 154 1.41 14.29 8.01
C ARG A 154 0.92 14.06 9.45
N ARG A 155 1.85 13.97 10.41
CA ARG A 155 1.61 13.65 11.85
C ARG A 155 0.59 14.55 12.59
N HIS A 156 0.00 15.56 11.95
CA HIS A 156 -0.97 16.48 12.55
C HIS A 156 -2.15 16.79 11.62
N ALA A 157 -3.10 15.84 11.52
CA ALA A 157 -4.51 16.14 11.25
C ALA A 157 -5.36 14.88 11.54
N ARG A 158 -5.66 14.65 12.81
CA ARG A 158 -6.77 13.76 13.20
C ARG A 158 -8.07 14.55 13.04
N THR A 159 -8.91 14.21 12.07
CA THR A 159 -10.36 14.43 12.18
C THR A 159 -11.14 13.66 11.12
N ARG A 160 -12.13 12.90 11.59
CA ARG A 160 -13.36 12.41 10.91
C ARG A 160 -13.26 11.96 9.44
N ALA A 161 -13.33 10.64 9.21
CA ALA A 161 -14.20 10.07 8.17
C ALA A 161 -14.26 8.52 8.27
N ALA A 162 -15.40 8.00 8.74
CA ALA A 162 -15.84 6.63 8.45
C ALA A 162 -16.97 6.65 7.39
N ARG A 163 -16.93 7.62 6.47
CA ARG A 163 -17.87 7.71 5.35
C ARG A 163 -17.09 8.02 4.08
N ALA A 164 -17.40 7.23 3.06
CA ALA A 164 -16.99 7.36 1.67
C ALA A 164 -15.66 6.66 1.30
N ALA A 165 -15.73 5.36 1.00
CA ALA A 165 -14.67 4.67 0.26
C ALA A 165 -14.59 5.09 -1.23
N ALA A 166 -15.47 5.98 -1.66
CA ALA A 166 -15.35 6.76 -2.88
C ALA A 166 -15.42 8.22 -2.42
N GLY A 167 -14.29 8.94 -2.40
CA GLY A 167 -14.29 10.34 -1.96
C GLY A 167 -15.31 11.19 -2.74
N ASP A 168 -15.68 12.35 -2.19
CA ASP A 168 -16.70 13.21 -2.81
C ASP A 168 -16.24 13.69 -4.20
N THR A 169 -17.08 13.43 -5.21
CA THR A 169 -16.89 13.86 -6.60
C THR A 169 -17.91 14.91 -7.03
N SER A 170 -18.83 15.33 -6.16
CA SER A 170 -19.92 16.26 -6.48
C SER A 170 -19.44 17.71 -6.58
N ASP A 171 -18.46 18.09 -5.77
CA ASP A 171 -17.81 19.38 -5.83
C ASP A 171 -16.81 19.44 -6.99
N THR A 172 -17.04 20.35 -7.93
CA THR A 172 -16.22 20.57 -9.12
C THR A 172 -15.42 21.87 -9.04
N THR A 173 -15.39 22.53 -7.89
CA THR A 173 -14.60 23.76 -7.73
C THR A 173 -13.11 23.43 -7.78
N ARG A 174 -12.46 23.85 -8.86
CA ARG A 174 -11.04 23.58 -9.13
C ARG A 174 -10.12 24.10 -8.02
N SER A 175 -9.03 23.38 -7.75
CA SER A 175 -7.98 23.79 -6.83
C SER A 175 -7.19 25.00 -7.33
N ASP A 176 -6.31 25.51 -6.46
CA ASP A 176 -5.36 26.59 -6.75
C ASP A 176 -4.12 26.16 -7.56
N VAL A 177 -4.08 24.91 -8.06
CA VAL A 177 -3.00 24.39 -8.92
C VAL A 177 -2.88 25.24 -10.18
N ASN A 178 -1.66 25.68 -10.51
CA ASN A 178 -1.40 26.55 -11.65
C ASN A 178 -1.89 25.92 -12.97
N PRO A 179 -2.94 26.46 -13.61
CA PRO A 179 -3.47 25.86 -14.83
C PRO A 179 -2.52 26.02 -16.02
N ASN A 180 -1.54 26.94 -15.96
CA ASN A 180 -0.68 27.31 -17.09
C ASN A 180 0.71 26.66 -17.04
N ALA A 181 0.88 25.59 -16.28
CA ALA A 181 2.14 24.86 -16.26
C ALA A 181 2.57 24.39 -17.67
N PRO A 182 3.89 24.32 -17.95
CA PRO A 182 4.39 23.76 -19.19
C PRO A 182 4.00 22.29 -19.35
N ILE A 183 3.47 21.93 -20.52
CA ILE A 183 3.11 20.56 -20.88
C ILE A 183 4.32 19.92 -21.58
N PRO A 184 4.89 18.82 -21.07
CA PRO A 184 5.99 18.13 -21.72
C PRO A 184 5.51 17.44 -22.99
N ARG A 185 6.43 17.22 -23.94
CA ARG A 185 6.11 16.50 -25.18
C ARG A 185 6.24 15.00 -24.95
N ALA A 186 5.19 14.25 -25.25
CA ALA A 186 5.24 12.80 -25.23
C ALA A 186 6.23 12.26 -26.30
N PRO A 187 7.06 11.25 -25.99
CA PRO A 187 7.93 10.63 -26.99
C PRO A 187 7.17 9.80 -28.04
N PHE A 188 5.99 9.30 -27.68
CA PHE A 188 5.05 8.55 -28.52
C PHE A 188 3.65 8.60 -27.88
N TYR A 189 2.60 8.22 -28.60
CA TYR A 189 1.29 7.90 -28.02
C TYR A 189 0.98 6.41 -28.10
N GLY A 190 0.14 5.92 -27.18
CA GLY A 190 -0.15 4.50 -27.01
C GLY A 190 0.76 3.82 -25.98
N SER A 191 0.82 2.49 -25.98
CA SER A 191 1.53 1.71 -24.97
C SER A 191 2.60 0.77 -25.55
N ARG A 192 3.70 0.61 -24.80
CA ARG A 192 4.84 -0.24 -25.10
C ARG A 192 5.12 -1.20 -23.97
N VAL A 193 5.71 -2.34 -24.31
CA VAL A 193 6.17 -3.36 -23.37
C VAL A 193 7.68 -3.35 -23.30
N VAL A 194 8.22 -3.50 -22.09
CA VAL A 194 9.63 -3.80 -21.83
C VAL A 194 9.70 -5.08 -21.01
N ALA A 195 10.28 -6.12 -21.62
CA ALA A 195 10.24 -7.50 -21.11
C ALA A 195 11.49 -7.94 -20.35
N ASP A 196 12.61 -7.21 -20.50
CA ASP A 196 13.94 -7.63 -20.07
C ASP A 196 14.63 -6.52 -19.25
N VAL A 197 13.98 -6.08 -18.17
CA VAL A 197 14.62 -5.09 -17.27
C VAL A 197 15.67 -5.81 -16.42
N PRO A 198 16.95 -5.41 -16.46
CA PRO A 198 17.99 -6.05 -15.68
C PRO A 198 17.69 -6.00 -14.18
N LEU A 199 17.85 -7.13 -13.48
CA LEU A 199 17.55 -7.20 -12.05
C LEU A 199 18.46 -6.30 -11.22
N GLU A 200 19.70 -6.09 -11.65
CA GLU A 200 20.63 -5.13 -11.07
C GLU A 200 20.08 -3.70 -11.07
N ASP A 201 19.42 -3.27 -12.14
CA ASP A 201 18.77 -1.96 -12.20
C ASP A 201 17.60 -1.88 -11.22
N VAL A 202 16.83 -2.97 -11.10
CA VAL A 202 15.71 -3.04 -10.14
C VAL A 202 16.23 -3.00 -8.71
N PHE A 203 17.23 -3.82 -8.37
CA PHE A 203 17.82 -3.88 -7.03
C PHE A 203 18.50 -2.57 -6.62
N ALA A 204 18.99 -1.78 -7.58
CA ALA A 204 19.52 -0.44 -7.31
C ALA A 204 18.44 0.54 -6.81
N PHE A 205 17.15 0.24 -7.02
CA PHE A 205 16.01 1.05 -6.56
C PHE A 205 15.25 0.44 -5.38
N VAL A 206 15.71 -0.70 -4.83
CA VAL A 206 15.08 -1.30 -3.64
C VAL A 206 15.27 -0.39 -2.43
N ASN A 207 14.17 -0.12 -1.72
CA ASN A 207 14.20 0.64 -0.49
C ASN A 207 14.61 -0.29 0.68
N GLU A 208 15.91 -0.33 0.98
CA GLU A 208 16.44 -1.18 2.07
C GLU A 208 15.80 -0.90 3.43
N THR A 209 15.36 0.34 3.70
CA THR A 209 14.68 0.66 4.97
C THR A 209 13.31 -0.01 5.03
N ALA A 210 12.52 0.08 3.96
CA ALA A 210 11.22 -0.58 3.86
C ALA A 210 11.37 -2.11 3.90
N LEU A 211 12.34 -2.66 3.16
CA LEU A 211 12.64 -4.09 3.16
C LEU A 211 13.09 -4.60 4.53
N PHE A 212 14.15 -4.03 5.10
CA PHE A 212 14.77 -4.59 6.30
C PHE A 212 13.95 -4.32 7.55
N LYS A 213 13.46 -3.08 7.75
CA LYS A 213 12.69 -2.73 8.95
C LYS A 213 11.22 -3.09 8.83
N GLY A 214 10.64 -2.85 7.65
CA GLY A 214 9.22 -3.07 7.37
C GLY A 214 8.92 -4.54 7.09
N GLN A 215 9.39 -5.08 5.96
CA GLN A 215 9.03 -6.44 5.56
C GLN A 215 9.70 -7.51 6.43
N TRP A 216 11.02 -7.40 6.65
CA TRP A 216 11.81 -8.41 7.36
C TRP A 216 11.88 -8.20 8.87
N GLN A 217 11.30 -7.12 9.39
CA GLN A 217 11.18 -6.82 10.83
C GLN A 217 12.53 -6.69 11.57
N PHE A 218 13.65 -6.48 10.87
CA PHE A 218 14.92 -6.10 11.48
C PHE A 218 14.87 -4.63 11.89
N LYS A 219 14.09 -4.34 12.94
CA LYS A 219 13.97 -3.00 13.53
C LYS A 219 15.12 -2.73 14.50
N GLN A 220 15.49 -1.46 14.64
CA GLN A 220 16.51 -1.03 15.59
C GLN A 220 16.11 -1.38 17.04
N GLY A 221 14.87 -1.07 17.41
CA GLY A 221 14.38 -1.27 18.78
C GLY A 221 15.21 -0.47 19.79
N LYS A 222 15.59 -1.10 20.91
CA LYS A 222 16.39 -0.46 21.97
C LYS A 222 17.90 -0.43 21.70
N ARG A 223 18.34 -0.93 20.54
CA ARG A 223 19.77 -0.97 20.18
C ARG A 223 20.28 0.42 19.84
N SER A 224 21.55 0.68 20.09
CA SER A 224 22.21 1.87 19.57
C SER A 224 22.25 1.82 18.03
N ALA A 225 22.42 2.98 17.40
CA ALA A 225 22.55 3.07 15.95
C ALA A 225 23.77 2.28 15.43
N GLU A 226 24.84 2.18 16.23
CA GLU A 226 26.03 1.41 15.88
C GLU A 226 25.78 -0.10 15.94
N GLU A 227 25.17 -0.58 17.02
CA GLU A 227 24.78 -2.00 17.17
C GLU A 227 23.81 -2.43 16.07
N TYR A 228 22.86 -1.56 15.70
CA TYR A 228 21.94 -1.83 14.60
C TYR A 228 22.67 -1.91 13.26
N ARG A 229 23.60 -0.99 12.96
CA ARG A 229 24.41 -1.05 11.74
C ARG A 229 25.24 -2.33 11.65
N ALA A 230 25.83 -2.76 12.77
CA ALA A 230 26.57 -4.02 12.85
C ALA A 230 25.66 -5.23 12.60
N LEU A 231 24.50 -5.30 13.25
CA LEU A 231 23.49 -6.35 13.01
C LEU A 231 23.10 -6.44 11.54
N VAL A 232 22.82 -5.28 10.91
CA VAL A 232 22.42 -5.24 9.52
C VAL A 232 23.57 -5.70 8.62
N ALA A 233 24.80 -5.25 8.85
CA ALA A 233 25.98 -5.65 8.08
C ALA A 233 26.29 -7.17 8.20
N GLU A 234 26.21 -7.74 9.40
CA GLU A 234 26.62 -9.12 9.65
C GLU A 234 25.53 -10.15 9.33
N LYS A 235 24.25 -9.81 9.54
CA LYS A 235 23.15 -10.78 9.41
C LYS A 235 22.21 -10.49 8.25
N VAL A 236 21.90 -9.23 8.00
CA VAL A 236 20.86 -8.86 7.03
C VAL A 236 21.41 -8.76 5.61
N ARG A 237 22.57 -8.12 5.43
CA ARG A 237 23.21 -7.96 4.11
C ARG A 237 23.51 -9.29 3.43
N PRO A 238 24.11 -10.29 4.09
CA PRO A 238 24.40 -11.58 3.44
C PRO A 238 23.14 -12.29 2.92
N VAL A 239 22.04 -12.24 3.67
CA VAL A 239 20.74 -12.80 3.24
C VAL A 239 20.20 -12.05 2.03
N TYR A 240 20.27 -10.71 2.05
CA TYR A 240 19.84 -9.88 0.92
C TYR A 240 20.65 -10.13 -0.34
N ASP A 241 21.98 -10.20 -0.22
CA ASP A 241 22.86 -10.43 -1.35
C ASP A 241 22.66 -11.84 -1.95
N GLU A 242 22.58 -12.88 -1.12
CA GLU A 242 22.29 -14.24 -1.60
C GLU A 242 20.92 -14.34 -2.27
N LEU A 243 19.88 -13.68 -1.74
CA LEU A 243 18.55 -13.71 -2.38
C LEU A 243 18.53 -12.97 -3.71
N LYS A 244 19.27 -11.86 -3.86
CA LYS A 244 19.43 -11.19 -5.16
C LYS A 244 20.12 -12.11 -6.17
N GLU A 245 21.24 -12.71 -5.78
CA GLU A 245 22.00 -13.59 -6.67
C GLU A 245 21.24 -14.87 -7.01
N ARG A 246 20.51 -15.44 -6.05
CA ARG A 246 19.59 -16.55 -6.29
C ARG A 246 18.49 -16.17 -7.27
N SER A 247 17.86 -15.01 -7.08
CA SER A 247 16.79 -14.53 -7.96
C SER A 247 17.26 -14.38 -9.40
N LYS A 248 18.50 -13.92 -9.61
CA LYS A 248 19.12 -13.86 -10.93
C LYS A 248 19.42 -15.25 -11.49
N ARG A 249 20.09 -16.09 -10.70
CA ARG A 249 20.55 -17.42 -11.12
C ARG A 249 19.40 -18.37 -11.46
N GLU A 250 18.32 -18.32 -10.70
CA GLU A 250 17.19 -19.25 -10.80
C GLU A 250 15.98 -18.63 -11.51
N GLY A 251 16.07 -17.37 -11.96
CA GLY A 251 14.99 -16.68 -12.66
C GLY A 251 13.73 -16.49 -11.80
N LEU A 252 13.90 -16.26 -10.49
CA LEU A 252 12.77 -16.17 -9.55
C LEU A 252 11.98 -14.86 -9.71
N LEU A 253 12.65 -13.81 -10.17
CA LEU A 253 12.08 -12.50 -10.46
C LEU A 253 12.29 -12.21 -11.94
N THR A 254 11.21 -11.92 -12.66
CA THR A 254 11.24 -11.57 -14.09
C THR A 254 10.56 -10.20 -14.28
N PRO A 255 11.31 -9.10 -14.10
CA PRO A 255 10.81 -7.73 -14.24
C PRO A 255 10.25 -7.44 -15.63
N ARG A 256 8.99 -7.01 -15.70
CA ARG A 256 8.34 -6.58 -16.94
C ARG A 256 7.51 -5.33 -16.72
N VAL A 257 7.43 -4.49 -17.74
CA VAL A 257 6.68 -3.23 -17.71
C VAL A 257 5.83 -3.08 -18.94
N THR A 258 4.59 -2.64 -18.76
CA THR A 258 3.82 -1.97 -19.80
C THR A 258 3.63 -0.51 -19.38
N TYR A 259 3.85 0.42 -20.30
CA TYR A 259 3.68 1.84 -20.03
C TYR A 259 3.28 2.58 -21.30
N GLY A 260 2.73 3.77 -21.15
CA GLY A 260 2.31 4.55 -22.29
C GLY A 260 2.03 5.99 -21.95
N TYR A 261 1.90 6.78 -23.00
CA TYR A 261 1.52 8.18 -22.96
C TYR A 261 0.27 8.37 -23.80
N PHE A 262 -0.63 9.22 -23.35
CA PHE A 262 -1.90 9.44 -24.00
C PHE A 262 -2.26 10.93 -23.98
N PRO A 263 -2.87 11.46 -25.05
CA PRO A 263 -3.43 12.80 -25.02
C PRO A 263 -4.58 12.85 -24.00
N ALA A 264 -4.62 13.88 -23.17
CA ALA A 264 -5.64 14.01 -22.16
C ALA A 264 -6.01 15.47 -21.85
N GLN A 265 -7.22 15.67 -21.33
CA GLN A 265 -7.67 16.95 -20.81
C GLN A 265 -8.53 16.74 -19.57
N SER A 266 -8.61 17.75 -18.71
CA SER A 266 -9.50 17.74 -17.56
C SER A 266 -10.84 18.44 -17.83
N GLU A 267 -11.89 17.95 -17.17
CA GLU A 267 -13.23 18.54 -17.16
C GLU A 267 -13.85 18.31 -15.77
N GLY A 268 -13.89 19.36 -14.94
CA GLY A 268 -14.30 19.22 -13.53
C GLY A 268 -13.36 18.30 -12.75
N ASN A 269 -13.88 17.14 -12.33
CA ASN A 269 -13.13 16.11 -11.59
C ASN A 269 -12.65 14.97 -12.50
N ASP A 270 -12.92 15.07 -13.80
CA ASP A 270 -12.60 14.04 -14.76
C ASP A 270 -11.27 14.31 -15.45
N LEU A 271 -10.51 13.24 -15.67
CA LEU A 271 -9.43 13.18 -16.65
C LEU A 271 -9.91 12.36 -17.85
N ILE A 272 -10.08 13.04 -18.97
CA ILE A 272 -10.49 12.46 -20.24
C ILE A 272 -9.24 12.07 -20.99
N VAL A 273 -9.12 10.81 -21.39
CA VAL A 273 -8.02 10.28 -22.18
C VAL A 273 -8.53 10.01 -23.59
N TYR A 274 -7.82 10.52 -24.59
CA TYR A 274 -8.22 10.44 -25.99
C TYR A 274 -7.49 9.34 -26.75
N HIS A 275 -8.02 9.00 -27.93
CA HIS A 275 -7.25 8.37 -28.99
C HIS A 275 -6.20 9.34 -29.56
N ASP A 276 -5.32 8.82 -30.42
CA ASP A 276 -4.23 9.58 -31.06
C ASP A 276 -4.72 10.75 -31.94
N ASP A 277 -6.03 10.84 -32.22
CA ASP A 277 -6.66 11.97 -32.90
C ASP A 277 -6.91 13.18 -32.00
N GLU A 278 -6.58 13.07 -30.70
CA GLU A 278 -6.74 14.08 -29.65
C GLU A 278 -8.19 14.58 -29.47
N ARG A 279 -9.18 13.82 -29.94
CA ARG A 279 -10.59 14.26 -30.01
C ARG A 279 -11.56 13.20 -29.54
N THR A 280 -11.38 11.96 -30.01
CA THR A 280 -12.26 10.86 -29.64
C THR A 280 -11.88 10.39 -28.24
N GLU A 281 -12.81 10.52 -27.30
CA GLU A 281 -12.66 10.00 -25.94
C GLU A 281 -12.49 8.48 -25.98
N ARG A 282 -11.44 7.98 -25.33
CA ARG A 282 -11.15 6.55 -25.19
C ARG A 282 -11.61 6.04 -23.83
N VAL A 283 -11.11 6.66 -22.76
CA VAL A 283 -11.53 6.38 -21.38
C VAL A 283 -11.60 7.68 -20.57
N ARG A 284 -12.36 7.66 -19.47
CA ARG A 284 -12.49 8.77 -18.54
C ARG A 284 -12.31 8.30 -17.10
N PHE A 285 -11.39 8.92 -16.38
CA PHE A 285 -11.18 8.70 -14.94
C PHE A 285 -11.87 9.82 -14.17
N THR A 286 -12.66 9.48 -13.15
CA THR A 286 -13.28 10.47 -12.25
C THR A 286 -12.61 10.38 -10.91
N PHE A 287 -11.95 11.46 -10.49
CA PHE A 287 -11.20 11.48 -9.24
C PHE A 287 -11.95 12.24 -8.15
N PRO A 288 -11.85 11.81 -6.89
CA PRO A 288 -12.40 12.59 -5.79
C PRO A 288 -11.63 13.90 -5.58
N ARG A 289 -12.25 14.83 -4.86
CA ARG A 289 -11.69 16.13 -4.53
C ARG A 289 -11.62 16.31 -3.00
N GLN A 290 -10.53 16.90 -2.52
CA GLN A 290 -10.45 17.31 -1.11
C GLN A 290 -11.57 18.31 -0.78
N THR A 291 -12.28 18.07 0.33
CA THR A 291 -13.40 18.93 0.75
C THR A 291 -12.93 20.23 1.42
N ALA A 292 -11.66 20.30 1.82
CA ALA A 292 -11.05 21.43 2.51
C ALA A 292 -9.64 21.75 1.97
N GLY A 293 -9.03 22.80 2.53
CA GLY A 293 -7.67 23.21 2.16
C GLY A 293 -7.56 23.66 0.72
N ARG A 294 -6.60 23.10 -0.02
CA ARG A 294 -6.35 23.43 -1.43
C ARG A 294 -7.37 22.82 -2.40
N ARG A 295 -8.27 21.95 -1.91
CA ARG A 295 -9.29 21.26 -2.73
C ARG A 295 -8.70 20.45 -3.87
N LEU A 296 -7.56 19.78 -3.63
CA LEU A 296 -6.83 19.04 -4.66
C LEU A 296 -7.68 17.90 -5.24
N CYS A 297 -7.59 17.75 -6.57
CA CYS A 297 -8.12 16.65 -7.35
C CYS A 297 -7.06 16.28 -8.41
N LEU A 298 -6.90 15.00 -8.73
CA LEU A 298 -5.87 14.57 -9.70
C LEU A 298 -6.09 15.19 -11.10
N ALA A 299 -7.34 15.40 -11.51
CA ALA A 299 -7.67 16.02 -12.79
C ALA A 299 -7.10 17.45 -12.92
N ASP A 300 -6.96 18.19 -11.82
CA ASP A 300 -6.53 19.59 -11.84
C ASP A 300 -5.06 19.76 -12.25
N PHE A 301 -4.26 18.70 -12.20
CA PHE A 301 -2.87 18.75 -12.64
C PHE A 301 -2.71 18.66 -14.17
N PHE A 302 -3.82 18.50 -14.90
CA PHE A 302 -3.84 18.44 -16.36
C PHE A 302 -4.61 19.64 -16.93
N ALA A 303 -4.24 20.06 -18.14
CA ALA A 303 -4.88 21.15 -18.87
C ALA A 303 -6.38 20.87 -19.08
N SER A 304 -7.22 21.87 -18.81
CA SER A 304 -8.66 21.73 -18.97
C SER A 304 -9.08 21.85 -20.44
N ARG A 305 -10.22 21.26 -20.80
CA ARG A 305 -10.83 21.45 -22.13
C ARG A 305 -11.05 22.93 -22.46
N GLU A 306 -11.47 23.72 -21.47
CA GLU A 306 -11.67 25.17 -21.59
C GLU A 306 -10.38 25.92 -21.98
N SER A 307 -9.21 25.41 -21.56
CA SER A 307 -7.92 26.02 -21.92
C SER A 307 -7.57 25.84 -23.40
N GLY A 308 -8.24 24.92 -24.11
CA GLY A 308 -7.95 24.58 -25.50
C GLY A 308 -6.61 23.86 -25.73
N ARG A 309 -5.84 23.56 -24.66
CA ARG A 309 -4.57 22.82 -24.74
C ARG A 309 -4.80 21.35 -24.42
N VAL A 310 -4.24 20.47 -25.24
CA VAL A 310 -4.22 19.03 -24.99
C VAL A 310 -2.98 18.70 -24.15
N ASP A 311 -3.19 18.07 -23.02
CA ASP A 311 -2.14 17.62 -22.11
C ASP A 311 -1.68 16.19 -22.45
N VAL A 312 -0.65 15.72 -21.75
CA VAL A 312 -0.20 14.32 -21.77
C VAL A 312 -0.35 13.71 -20.39
N VAL A 313 -0.96 12.53 -20.34
CA VAL A 313 -0.91 11.65 -19.16
C VAL A 313 -0.08 10.43 -19.49
N ALA A 314 0.72 9.97 -18.53
CA ALA A 314 1.41 8.70 -18.62
C ALA A 314 0.81 7.70 -17.63
N PHE A 315 0.80 6.43 -18.02
CA PHE A 315 0.43 5.33 -17.14
C PHE A 315 1.52 4.25 -17.22
N HIS A 316 1.74 3.54 -16.11
CA HIS A 316 2.55 2.34 -16.12
C HIS A 316 1.90 1.23 -15.28
N LEU A 317 2.21 0.00 -15.64
CA LEU A 317 1.99 -1.18 -14.82
C LEU A 317 3.21 -2.08 -14.94
N VAL A 318 3.73 -2.48 -13.79
CA VAL A 318 4.95 -3.27 -13.67
C VAL A 318 4.66 -4.56 -12.92
N THR A 319 5.47 -5.58 -13.16
CA THR A 319 5.44 -6.84 -12.42
C THR A 319 6.85 -7.42 -12.30
N VAL A 320 7.13 -8.18 -11.24
CA VAL A 320 8.31 -9.05 -11.17
C VAL A 320 7.99 -10.51 -11.52
N GLY A 321 6.83 -10.75 -12.11
CA GLY A 321 6.45 -12.01 -12.73
C GLY A 321 5.81 -13.03 -11.79
N ARG A 322 5.06 -13.98 -12.39
CA ARG A 322 4.29 -14.99 -11.66
C ARG A 322 5.16 -15.97 -10.88
N ARG A 323 6.39 -16.22 -11.36
CA ARG A 323 7.36 -17.10 -10.68
C ARG A 323 7.65 -16.66 -9.25
N ALA A 324 7.59 -15.35 -8.97
CA ALA A 324 7.74 -14.83 -7.62
C ALA A 324 6.65 -15.38 -6.68
N SER A 325 5.38 -15.28 -7.07
CA SER A 325 4.28 -15.80 -6.26
C SER A 325 4.35 -17.31 -6.10
N GLU A 326 4.71 -18.04 -7.17
CA GLU A 326 4.86 -19.49 -7.14
C GLU A 326 5.95 -19.95 -6.18
N TYR A 327 7.14 -19.37 -6.26
CA TYR A 327 8.26 -19.71 -5.39
C TYR A 327 7.97 -19.33 -3.93
N ALA A 328 7.32 -18.19 -3.68
CA ALA A 328 6.86 -17.84 -2.34
C ALA A 328 5.87 -18.89 -1.80
N HIS A 329 4.93 -19.36 -2.62
CA HIS A 329 4.02 -20.44 -2.22
C HIS A 329 4.73 -21.79 -2.00
N GLU A 330 5.74 -22.12 -2.79
CA GLU A 330 6.59 -23.31 -2.59
C GLU A 330 7.25 -23.27 -1.21
N LEU A 331 7.93 -22.17 -0.87
CA LEU A 331 8.58 -21.97 0.42
C LEU A 331 7.59 -22.06 1.59
N PHE A 332 6.41 -21.46 1.42
CA PHE A 332 5.36 -21.50 2.45
C PHE A 332 4.83 -22.93 2.66
N ARG A 333 4.56 -23.67 1.58
CA ARG A 333 4.05 -25.06 1.64
C ARG A 333 5.08 -26.05 2.15
N SER A 334 6.37 -25.75 2.01
CA SER A 334 7.46 -26.59 2.50
C SER A 334 7.89 -26.24 3.94
N ASP A 335 7.06 -25.51 4.69
CA ASP A 335 7.35 -25.01 6.05
C ASP A 335 8.64 -24.17 6.16
N ASN A 336 9.16 -23.63 5.05
CA ASN A 336 10.36 -22.79 5.02
C ASN A 336 9.99 -21.32 5.19
N TYR A 337 9.48 -21.02 6.38
CA TYR A 337 8.84 -19.74 6.68
C TYR A 337 9.79 -18.54 6.73
N ALA A 338 11.04 -18.76 7.14
CA ALA A 338 12.05 -17.70 7.16
C ALA A 338 12.42 -17.27 5.73
N ASP A 339 12.72 -18.23 4.86
CA ASP A 339 13.02 -17.93 3.46
C ASP A 339 11.79 -17.37 2.73
N TYR A 340 10.59 -17.87 3.05
CA TYR A 340 9.34 -17.29 2.55
C TYR A 340 9.23 -15.80 2.89
N LEU A 341 9.42 -15.44 4.17
CA LEU A 341 9.35 -14.04 4.61
C LEU A 341 10.36 -13.18 3.85
N TYR A 342 11.60 -13.66 3.75
CA TYR A 342 12.66 -12.88 3.12
C TYR A 342 12.44 -12.72 1.62
N PHE A 343 12.13 -13.81 0.92
CA PHE A 343 11.87 -13.80 -0.51
C PHE A 343 10.61 -13.00 -0.85
N HIS A 344 9.50 -13.19 -0.12
CA HIS A 344 8.27 -12.45 -0.34
C HIS A 344 8.52 -10.94 -0.18
N GLY A 345 9.18 -10.53 0.92
CA GLY A 345 9.56 -9.14 1.13
C GLY A 345 10.42 -8.58 0.00
N LEU A 346 11.44 -9.32 -0.45
CA LEU A 346 12.26 -8.92 -1.59
C LEU A 346 11.43 -8.76 -2.87
N SER A 347 10.52 -9.68 -3.14
CA SER A 347 9.71 -9.68 -4.36
C SER A 347 8.74 -8.49 -4.42
N VAL A 348 8.11 -8.14 -3.29
CA VAL A 348 7.22 -6.98 -3.17
C VAL A 348 8.00 -5.69 -3.34
N GLU A 349 9.12 -5.54 -2.62
CA GLU A 349 9.97 -4.35 -2.74
C GLU A 349 10.63 -4.23 -4.12
N SER A 350 10.87 -5.35 -4.82
CA SER A 350 11.38 -5.34 -6.20
C SER A 350 10.32 -4.84 -7.19
N ALA A 351 9.03 -5.15 -6.99
CA ALA A 351 7.96 -4.59 -7.81
C ALA A 351 7.84 -3.07 -7.62
N GLU A 352 7.98 -2.59 -6.39
CA GLU A 352 8.02 -1.15 -6.09
C GLU A 352 9.27 -0.46 -6.61
N ALA A 353 10.44 -1.10 -6.51
CA ALA A 353 11.68 -0.63 -7.08
C ALA A 353 11.59 -0.51 -8.61
N LEU A 354 10.98 -1.49 -9.27
CA LEU A 354 10.73 -1.45 -10.72
C LEU A 354 9.79 -0.30 -11.09
N ALA A 355 8.76 -0.02 -10.28
CA ALA A 355 7.87 1.11 -10.49
C ALA A 355 8.60 2.45 -10.35
N GLU A 356 9.49 2.58 -9.35
CA GLU A 356 10.28 3.80 -9.14
C GLU A 356 11.31 4.01 -10.26
N LEU A 357 11.99 2.94 -10.66
CA LEU A 357 12.89 2.92 -11.81
C LEU A 357 12.14 3.35 -13.09
N TRP A 358 10.94 2.81 -13.33
CA TRP A 358 10.18 3.15 -14.53
C TRP A 358 9.59 4.55 -14.49
N HIS A 359 9.17 5.02 -13.32
CA HIS A 359 8.75 6.40 -13.13
C HIS A 359 9.90 7.37 -13.43
N LYS A 360 11.13 7.06 -13.00
CA LYS A 360 12.33 7.82 -13.40
C LYS A 360 12.52 7.83 -14.92
N ARG A 361 12.41 6.68 -15.59
CA ARG A 361 12.50 6.59 -17.06
C ARG A 361 11.44 7.44 -17.76
N ILE A 362 10.20 7.44 -17.25
CA ILE A 362 9.13 8.32 -17.76
C ILE A 362 9.50 9.80 -17.61
N ARG A 363 10.07 10.21 -16.47
CA ARG A 363 10.55 11.59 -16.28
C ARG A 363 11.69 11.94 -17.23
N GLU A 364 12.60 11.00 -17.52
CA GLU A 364 13.68 11.20 -18.50
C GLU A 364 13.12 11.39 -19.91
N GLU A 365 12.20 10.51 -20.32
CA GLU A 365 11.54 10.57 -21.63
C GLU A 365 10.73 11.86 -21.82
N LEU A 366 10.13 12.40 -20.75
CA LEU A 366 9.43 13.68 -20.76
C LEU A 366 10.35 14.91 -20.62
N GLY A 367 11.67 14.72 -20.48
CA GLY A 367 12.64 15.81 -20.31
C GLY A 367 12.59 16.50 -18.94
N LEU A 368 12.08 15.83 -17.92
CA LEU A 368 11.84 16.36 -16.57
C LEU A 368 12.90 15.92 -15.54
N ALA A 369 13.64 14.85 -15.84
CA ALA A 369 14.62 14.25 -14.92
C ALA A 369 15.82 15.16 -14.56
N GLY A 370 16.00 16.30 -15.25
CA GLY A 370 17.02 17.28 -14.88
C GLY A 370 16.84 17.88 -13.48
N ARG A 371 15.63 17.76 -12.88
CA ARG A 371 15.31 18.17 -11.51
C ARG A 371 15.34 17.02 -10.49
N ASP A 372 15.70 15.80 -10.90
CA ASP A 372 15.75 14.66 -9.99
C ASP A 372 16.89 14.82 -8.97
N ALA A 373 16.61 14.45 -7.73
CA ALA A 373 17.62 14.35 -6.70
C ALA A 373 18.67 13.29 -7.05
N LYS A 374 19.94 13.58 -6.77
CA LYS A 374 21.06 12.66 -7.01
C LYS A 374 21.09 11.48 -6.04
N GLU A 375 20.53 11.68 -4.85
CA GLU A 375 20.48 10.68 -3.79
C GLU A 375 19.19 9.88 -3.87
N LEU A 376 19.29 8.55 -3.92
CA LEU A 376 18.13 7.66 -4.05
C LEU A 376 17.10 7.86 -2.92
N ASN A 377 17.55 8.07 -1.68
CA ASN A 377 16.64 8.31 -0.55
C ASN A 377 15.77 9.56 -0.80
N LYS A 378 16.32 10.62 -1.41
CA LYS A 378 15.54 11.81 -1.74
C LYS A 378 14.53 11.53 -2.84
N LEU A 379 14.79 10.61 -3.76
CA LEU A 379 13.80 10.17 -4.75
C LEU A 379 12.60 9.51 -4.05
N PHE A 380 12.83 8.64 -3.05
CA PHE A 380 11.73 8.04 -2.27
C PHE A 380 10.87 9.08 -1.53
N HIS A 381 11.40 10.27 -1.28
CA HIS A 381 10.70 11.41 -0.68
C HIS A 381 10.21 12.44 -1.72
N GLN A 382 9.97 12.01 -2.96
CA GLN A 382 9.51 12.88 -4.07
C GLN A 382 10.44 14.06 -4.37
N GLY A 383 11.75 13.86 -4.26
CA GLY A 383 12.80 14.79 -4.68
C GLY A 383 12.92 14.89 -6.20
N TYR A 384 11.80 15.00 -6.90
CA TYR A 384 11.68 15.11 -8.35
C TYR A 384 10.40 15.92 -8.70
N GLN A 385 10.31 16.30 -9.97
CA GLN A 385 9.12 16.87 -10.61
C GLN A 385 8.03 15.80 -10.76
N GLY A 386 6.78 16.16 -10.49
CA GLY A 386 5.65 15.27 -10.72
C GLY A 386 5.44 14.23 -9.62
N SER A 387 4.51 13.31 -9.83
CA SER A 387 4.13 12.26 -8.89
C SER A 387 3.54 11.05 -9.62
N ARG A 388 3.67 9.85 -9.04
CA ARG A 388 2.99 8.63 -9.51
C ARG A 388 1.93 8.24 -8.49
N PHE A 389 0.67 8.11 -8.88
CA PHE A 389 -0.41 7.74 -7.97
C PHE A 389 -0.92 6.34 -8.33
N SER A 390 -0.92 5.44 -7.36
CA SER A 390 -1.36 4.06 -7.55
C SER A 390 -2.85 3.91 -7.23
N PHE A 391 -3.59 3.24 -8.10
CA PHE A 391 -5.02 2.98 -7.87
C PHE A 391 -5.24 2.20 -6.57
N GLY A 392 -6.26 2.59 -5.82
CA GLY A 392 -6.55 2.09 -4.47
C GLY A 392 -5.93 2.90 -3.33
N TYR A 393 -5.06 3.88 -3.64
CA TYR A 393 -4.51 4.83 -2.67
C TYR A 393 -5.41 6.07 -2.52
N PRO A 394 -5.24 6.88 -1.46
CA PRO A 394 -6.17 7.96 -1.12
C PRO A 394 -6.53 8.93 -2.26
N ALA A 395 -5.57 9.30 -3.12
CA ALA A 395 -5.83 10.24 -4.23
C ALA A 395 -6.59 9.63 -5.42
N CYS A 396 -6.57 8.30 -5.59
CA CYS A 396 -7.31 7.57 -6.62
C CYS A 396 -7.82 6.23 -6.04
N PRO A 397 -8.78 6.28 -5.09
CA PRO A 397 -9.13 5.13 -4.26
C PRO A 397 -9.96 4.07 -4.99
N ASN A 398 -10.54 4.42 -6.14
CA ASN A 398 -11.37 3.53 -6.93
C ASN A 398 -10.52 2.49 -7.67
N LEU A 399 -10.51 1.26 -7.17
CA LEU A 399 -9.80 0.14 -7.80
C LEU A 399 -10.41 -0.28 -9.14
N GLU A 400 -11.70 -0.04 -9.37
CA GLU A 400 -12.37 -0.39 -10.64
C GLU A 400 -11.75 0.35 -11.84
N ASP A 401 -11.13 1.51 -11.62
CA ASP A 401 -10.40 2.25 -12.65
C ASP A 401 -9.20 1.48 -13.22
N GLN A 402 -8.78 0.38 -12.58
CA GLN A 402 -7.83 -0.57 -13.17
C GLN A 402 -8.32 -1.12 -14.52
N THR A 403 -9.64 -1.29 -14.71
CA THR A 403 -10.20 -1.75 -16.00
C THR A 403 -9.85 -0.80 -17.15
N LYS A 404 -9.90 0.51 -16.90
CA LYS A 404 -9.52 1.56 -17.84
C LYS A 404 -8.02 1.54 -18.13
N LEU A 405 -7.21 1.33 -17.09
CA LEU A 405 -5.76 1.14 -17.26
C LEU A 405 -5.44 -0.10 -18.10
N PHE A 406 -6.19 -1.19 -17.92
CA PHE A 406 -6.04 -2.41 -18.71
C PHE A 406 -6.38 -2.16 -20.19
N GLU A 407 -7.42 -1.38 -20.47
CA GLU A 407 -7.75 -0.98 -21.84
C GLU A 407 -6.63 -0.15 -22.49
N LEU A 408 -6.00 0.75 -21.73
CA LEU A 408 -4.93 1.62 -22.23
C LEU A 408 -3.60 0.86 -22.45
N LEU A 409 -3.22 0.01 -21.49
CA LEU A 409 -1.88 -0.57 -21.43
C LEU A 409 -1.79 -2.03 -21.85
N ASP A 410 -2.91 -2.74 -22.01
CA ASP A 410 -2.95 -4.19 -22.27
C ASP A 410 -1.89 -4.98 -21.45
N PRO A 411 -2.03 -5.05 -20.11
CA PRO A 411 -1.07 -5.71 -19.21
C PRO A 411 -0.96 -7.22 -19.40
N ALA A 412 -1.91 -7.85 -20.08
CA ALA A 412 -1.84 -9.27 -20.42
C ALA A 412 -0.57 -9.59 -21.23
N ARG A 413 -0.05 -8.63 -22.00
CA ARG A 413 1.24 -8.75 -22.73
C ARG A 413 2.45 -8.98 -21.83
N ILE A 414 2.35 -8.66 -20.53
CA ILE A 414 3.38 -8.93 -19.53
C ILE A 414 2.95 -9.97 -18.49
N GLY A 415 1.86 -10.70 -18.76
CA GLY A 415 1.35 -11.77 -17.89
C GLY A 415 0.63 -11.29 -16.64
N VAL A 416 0.19 -10.03 -16.62
CA VAL A 416 -0.63 -9.47 -15.53
C VAL A 416 -2.10 -9.51 -15.91
N GLU A 417 -2.90 -10.07 -15.01
CA GLU A 417 -4.34 -10.21 -15.10
C GLU A 417 -5.02 -9.36 -14.02
N LEU A 418 -6.32 -9.10 -14.22
CA LEU A 418 -7.17 -8.40 -13.26
C LEU A 418 -8.14 -9.40 -12.64
N SER A 419 -8.21 -9.45 -11.31
CA SER A 419 -9.21 -10.28 -10.64
C SER A 419 -10.61 -9.63 -10.68
N GLU A 420 -11.63 -10.38 -10.25
CA GLU A 420 -13.03 -9.88 -10.15
C GLU A 420 -13.15 -8.61 -9.28
N GLU A 421 -12.33 -8.48 -8.23
CA GLU A 421 -12.28 -7.31 -7.35
C GLU A 421 -11.25 -6.26 -7.78
N PHE A 422 -10.82 -6.30 -9.04
CA PHE A 422 -9.90 -5.35 -9.65
C PHE A 422 -8.48 -5.33 -9.04
N GLN A 423 -8.02 -6.47 -8.50
CA GLN A 423 -6.64 -6.64 -8.02
C GLN A 423 -5.73 -7.17 -9.13
N LEU A 424 -4.47 -6.75 -9.12
CA LEU A 424 -3.46 -7.23 -10.07
C LEU A 424 -3.00 -8.64 -9.70
N VAL A 425 -2.87 -9.50 -10.71
CA VAL A 425 -2.36 -10.87 -10.56
C VAL A 425 -1.22 -11.10 -11.58
N PRO A 426 0.01 -11.43 -11.15
CA PRO A 426 0.44 -11.68 -9.79
C PRO A 426 0.43 -10.42 -8.91
N GLU A 427 0.31 -10.63 -7.60
CA GLU A 427 0.23 -9.57 -6.59
C GLU A 427 1.53 -8.76 -6.47
N GLN A 428 2.68 -9.30 -6.89
CA GLN A 428 3.95 -8.57 -7.02
C GLN A 428 3.95 -7.70 -8.29
N SER A 429 2.93 -6.85 -8.40
CA SER A 429 2.69 -5.93 -9.50
C SER A 429 2.17 -4.61 -8.94
N THR A 430 2.45 -3.50 -9.62
CA THR A 430 1.92 -2.19 -9.25
C THR A 430 1.63 -1.38 -10.50
N SER A 431 0.61 -0.54 -10.41
CA SER A 431 0.12 0.31 -11.48
C SER A 431 0.04 1.74 -10.99
N ALA A 432 0.26 2.71 -11.88
CA ALA A 432 0.06 4.11 -11.53
C ALA A 432 -0.33 4.98 -12.72
N ILE A 433 -1.07 6.05 -12.41
CA ILE A 433 -1.10 7.28 -13.21
C ILE A 433 0.10 8.14 -12.84
N VAL A 434 0.80 8.67 -13.84
CA VAL A 434 1.94 9.57 -13.67
C VAL A 434 1.53 10.98 -14.06
N VAL A 435 1.61 11.87 -13.08
CA VAL A 435 1.31 13.29 -13.18
C VAL A 435 2.62 14.05 -13.30
N HIS A 436 2.83 14.74 -14.42
CA HIS A 436 4.08 15.46 -14.70
C HIS A 436 4.15 16.86 -14.08
N HIS A 437 3.00 17.40 -13.66
CA HIS A 437 2.86 18.76 -13.15
C HIS A 437 3.79 19.03 -11.95
N GLU A 438 4.43 20.21 -11.91
CA GLU A 438 5.47 20.50 -10.93
C GLU A 438 4.96 20.63 -9.48
N GLU A 439 3.71 21.04 -9.32
CA GLU A 439 3.04 21.10 -8.01
C GLU A 439 2.48 19.74 -7.53
N ALA A 440 2.57 18.68 -8.34
CA ALA A 440 2.04 17.38 -7.94
C ALA A 440 2.87 16.78 -6.80
N LYS A 441 2.20 16.51 -5.68
CA LYS A 441 2.72 15.81 -4.49
C LYS A 441 1.65 14.85 -3.97
N TYR A 442 2.03 13.86 -3.17
CA TYR A 442 1.04 12.99 -2.53
C TYR A 442 0.09 13.77 -1.62
N PHE A 443 -1.20 13.48 -1.71
CA PHE A 443 -2.25 14.05 -0.88
C PHE A 443 -3.32 12.99 -0.57
N SER A 444 -4.03 13.19 0.54
CA SER A 444 -5.23 12.41 0.88
C SER A 444 -6.49 13.22 0.57
N ILE A 445 -7.60 12.53 0.37
CA ILE A 445 -8.91 13.10 0.03
C ILE A 445 -9.76 13.43 1.27
N ASP A 446 -9.30 13.00 2.45
CA ASP A 446 -9.97 13.17 3.75
C ASP A 446 -10.28 14.62 4.13
#